data_AF-A0A957GC28-F1
#
_entry.id   AF-A0A957GC28-F1
#
_cell.length_a   1.000
_cell.length_b   1.000
_cell.length_c   1.000
_cell.angle_alpha   90.00
_cell.angle_beta   90.00
_cell.angle_gamma   90.00
#
_symmetry.space_group_name_H-M   'P 1'
#
loop_
_entity.id
_entity.type
_entity.pdbx_description
1 polymer ?
#
loop_
_entity_poly.entity_id
_entity_poly.type
_entity_poly.pdbx_seq_one_letter_code
_entity_poly.pdbx_strand_id
1 'polypeptide(L)'
;MLTITELTPAERPAWDSYVQQSPHGLPLHLAGWQDVLRQTHGYETRFLLAREAGQIVGVLPLFLVRSRLLGHTATSMPGGLCADTPAGAQALLSAAQTIARQAGIRRLRLQDTRQVWPGPLQNSCHHEHWLVDTSMGAGALWQKLDGNIRRQVRIGRKNDLR
;
A
#
# COMPACT_ATOMS: atom_id res chain seq x y z
N MET A 1 1.15 18.73 17.33
CA MET A 1 0.27 17.67 17.85
C MET A 1 -0.10 16.76 16.69
N LEU A 2 0.06 15.46 16.86
CA LEU A 2 -0.27 14.45 15.86
C LEU A 2 -1.75 14.06 15.99
N THR A 3 -2.49 14.05 14.87
CA THR A 3 -3.92 13.72 14.84
C THR A 3 -4.23 12.69 13.77
N ILE A 4 -5.14 11.76 14.06
CA ILE A 4 -5.62 10.75 13.09
C ILE A 4 -7.05 11.06 12.68
N THR A 5 -7.31 11.09 11.37
CA THR A 5 -8.66 11.29 10.79
C THR A 5 -8.96 10.28 9.70
N GLU A 6 -10.23 10.00 9.42
CA GLU A 6 -10.64 9.23 8.24
C GLU A 6 -10.60 10.11 6.98
N LEU A 7 -10.28 9.50 5.85
CA LEU A 7 -10.25 10.14 4.54
C LEU A 7 -11.64 10.59 4.11
N THR A 8 -11.78 11.90 3.95
CA THR A 8 -12.95 12.51 3.31
C THR A 8 -12.73 12.66 1.80
N PRO A 9 -13.80 12.77 0.98
CA PRO A 9 -13.67 12.98 -0.46
C PRO A 9 -12.84 14.23 -0.83
N ALA A 10 -12.94 15.30 -0.05
CA ALA A 10 -12.21 16.55 -0.28
C ALA A 10 -10.69 16.43 -0.06
N GLU A 11 -10.25 15.44 0.72
CA GLU A 11 -8.84 15.25 1.08
C GLU A 11 -8.11 14.30 0.12
N ARG A 12 -8.83 13.65 -0.82
CA ARG A 12 -8.23 12.70 -1.78
C ARG A 12 -7.06 13.28 -2.57
N PRO A 13 -7.11 14.52 -3.10
CA PRO A 13 -5.97 15.09 -3.79
C PRO A 13 -4.75 15.27 -2.88
N ALA A 14 -4.95 15.69 -1.63
CA ALA A 14 -3.85 15.86 -0.67
C ALA A 14 -3.25 14.50 -0.24
N TRP A 15 -4.09 13.49 -0.06
CA TRP A 15 -3.68 12.11 0.19
C TRP A 15 -2.81 11.58 -0.94
N ASP A 16 -3.28 11.68 -2.20
CA ASP A 16 -2.56 11.15 -3.35
C ASP A 16 -1.26 11.92 -3.59
N SER A 17 -1.25 13.24 -3.38
CA SER A 17 -0.05 14.07 -3.43
C SER A 17 0.98 13.63 -2.38
N TYR A 18 0.57 13.34 -1.15
CA TYR A 18 1.45 12.81 -0.11
C TYR A 18 2.05 11.46 -0.53
N VAL A 19 1.21 10.53 -1.00
CA VAL A 19 1.67 9.20 -1.45
C VAL A 19 2.69 9.30 -2.58
N GLN A 20 2.49 10.20 -3.54
CA GLN A 20 3.39 10.37 -4.69
C GLN A 20 4.74 10.99 -4.31
N GLN A 21 4.76 11.81 -3.25
CA GLN A 21 5.98 12.49 -2.79
C GLN A 21 6.76 11.66 -1.76
N SER A 22 6.10 10.75 -1.04
CA SER A 22 6.76 9.92 -0.04
C SER A 22 7.67 8.88 -0.70
N PRO A 23 8.92 8.70 -0.22
CA PRO A 23 9.82 7.66 -0.71
C PRO A 23 9.29 6.23 -0.44
N HIS A 24 8.34 6.09 0.48
CA HIS A 24 7.67 4.84 0.82
C HIS A 24 6.33 4.66 0.10
N GLY A 25 5.96 5.63 -0.74
CA GLY A 25 4.76 5.63 -1.56
C GLY A 25 4.67 4.44 -2.51
N LEU A 26 3.46 3.90 -2.65
CA LEU A 26 3.13 2.83 -3.57
C LEU A 26 1.78 3.16 -4.22
N PRO A 27 1.52 2.74 -5.47
CA PRO A 27 0.21 2.93 -6.11
C PRO A 27 -0.95 2.33 -5.30
N LEU A 28 -0.67 1.30 -4.49
CA LEU A 28 -1.64 0.65 -3.61
C LEU A 28 -2.04 1.50 -2.39
N HIS A 29 -1.30 2.58 -2.13
CA HIS A 29 -1.69 3.58 -1.13
C HIS A 29 -2.66 4.62 -1.68
N LEU A 30 -2.87 4.74 -3.00
CA LEU A 30 -3.71 5.80 -3.59
C LEU A 30 -5.19 5.67 -3.19
N ALA A 31 -5.83 6.82 -3.00
CA ALA A 31 -7.21 6.95 -2.52
C ALA A 31 -8.24 6.28 -3.45
N GLY A 32 -7.94 6.17 -4.75
CA GLY A 32 -8.81 5.50 -5.72
C GLY A 32 -9.14 4.05 -5.37
N TRP A 33 -8.27 3.36 -4.63
CA TRP A 33 -8.54 2.00 -4.15
C TRP A 33 -9.72 1.93 -3.18
N GLN A 34 -10.05 3.02 -2.48
CA GLN A 34 -11.23 3.07 -1.63
C GLN A 34 -12.51 2.78 -2.43
N ASP A 35 -12.62 3.33 -3.63
CA ASP A 35 -13.80 3.12 -4.48
C ASP A 35 -13.81 1.72 -5.09
N VAL A 36 -12.66 1.24 -5.54
CA VAL A 36 -12.53 -0.13 -6.07
C VAL A 36 -12.99 -1.14 -5.02
N LEU A 37 -12.45 -1.07 -3.80
CA LEU A 37 -12.81 -1.99 -2.72
C LEU A 37 -14.30 -1.95 -2.37
N ARG A 38 -14.90 -0.76 -2.36
CA ARG A 38 -16.34 -0.59 -2.11
C ARG A 38 -17.18 -1.15 -3.26
N GLN A 39 -16.82 -0.87 -4.50
CA GLN A 39 -17.62 -1.22 -5.69
C GLN A 39 -17.50 -2.70 -6.06
N THR A 40 -16.31 -3.29 -5.96
CA THR A 40 -16.09 -4.70 -6.37
C THR A 40 -16.40 -5.70 -5.28
N HIS A 41 -16.15 -5.34 -4.01
CA HIS A 41 -16.28 -6.27 -2.88
C HIS A 41 -17.31 -5.85 -1.84
N GLY A 42 -17.80 -4.61 -1.86
CA GLY A 42 -18.69 -4.09 -0.82
C GLY A 42 -18.01 -3.96 0.55
N TYR A 43 -16.67 -3.87 0.59
CA TYR A 43 -15.95 -3.80 1.86
C TYR A 43 -16.17 -2.46 2.56
N GLU A 44 -16.28 -2.52 3.88
CA GLU A 44 -16.24 -1.34 4.73
C GLU A 44 -14.79 -0.81 4.78
N THR A 45 -14.57 0.40 4.26
CA THR A 45 -13.23 1.01 4.17
C THR A 45 -13.07 2.12 5.21
N ARG A 46 -11.93 2.14 5.91
CA ARG A 46 -11.57 3.10 6.95
C ARG A 46 -10.19 3.69 6.63
N PHE A 47 -10.06 4.41 5.52
CA PHE A 47 -8.75 4.97 5.10
C PHE A 47 -8.34 6.07 6.08
N LEU A 48 -7.16 5.96 6.69
CA LEU A 48 -6.71 6.83 7.78
C LEU A 48 -5.58 7.76 7.36
N LEU A 49 -5.64 9.01 7.79
CA LEU A 49 -4.58 10.02 7.66
C LEU A 49 -3.96 10.31 9.01
N ALA A 50 -2.65 10.43 9.07
CA ALA A 50 -1.93 11.05 10.17
C ALA A 50 -1.51 12.46 9.78
N ARG A 51 -1.78 13.43 10.66
CA ARG A 51 -1.39 14.83 10.46
C ARG A 51 -0.57 15.36 11.62
N GLU A 52 0.50 16.05 11.30
CA GLU A 52 1.31 16.81 12.25
C GLU A 52 1.48 18.23 11.75
N ALA A 53 1.19 19.22 12.60
CA ALA A 53 1.23 20.64 12.24
C ALA A 53 0.45 20.99 10.94
N GLY A 54 -0.66 20.30 10.71
CA GLY A 54 -1.52 20.49 9.52
C GLY A 54 -1.06 19.76 8.26
N GLN A 55 0.13 19.15 8.27
CA GLN A 55 0.67 18.39 7.13
C GLN A 55 0.38 16.90 7.29
N ILE A 56 0.13 16.20 6.18
CA ILE A 56 0.01 14.73 6.18
C ILE A 56 1.41 14.16 6.39
N VAL A 57 1.56 13.27 7.38
CA VAL A 57 2.82 12.57 7.71
C VAL A 57 2.69 11.05 7.59
N GLY A 58 1.50 10.57 7.22
CA GLY A 58 1.26 9.17 6.95
C GLY A 58 -0.17 8.87 6.54
N VAL A 59 -0.35 7.75 5.85
CA VAL A 59 -1.62 7.23 5.40
C VAL A 59 -1.70 5.71 5.57
N LEU A 60 -2.90 5.19 5.83
CA LEU A 60 -3.17 3.76 5.94
C LEU A 60 -4.49 3.40 5.22
N PRO A 61 -4.42 2.73 4.05
CA PRO A 61 -5.59 2.17 3.36
C PRO A 61 -6.16 0.94 4.10
N LEU A 62 -6.90 1.16 5.20
CA LEU A 62 -7.52 0.10 6.00
C LEU A 62 -8.93 -0.23 5.49
N PHE A 63 -9.28 -1.52 5.49
CA PHE A 63 -10.63 -2.01 5.19
C PHE A 63 -10.96 -3.28 5.98
N LEU A 64 -12.25 -3.56 6.15
CA LEU A 64 -12.75 -4.65 6.97
C LEU A 64 -13.34 -5.74 6.08
N VAL A 65 -12.78 -6.93 6.20
CA VAL A 65 -13.24 -8.14 5.51
C VAL A 65 -14.00 -8.99 6.50
N ARG A 66 -15.31 -9.15 6.28
CA ARG A 66 -16.18 -10.00 7.09
C ARG A 66 -16.42 -11.32 6.38
N SER A 67 -15.85 -12.40 6.89
CA SER A 67 -16.11 -13.77 6.43
C SER A 67 -16.66 -14.64 7.55
N ARG A 68 -17.69 -15.46 7.24
CA ARG A 68 -18.26 -16.44 8.19
C ARG A 68 -17.40 -17.69 8.33
N LEU A 69 -16.64 -18.05 7.29
CA LEU A 69 -15.82 -19.27 7.25
C LEU A 69 -14.41 -19.06 7.82
N LEU A 70 -13.79 -17.89 7.56
CA LEU A 70 -12.40 -17.60 7.92
C LEU A 70 -12.27 -16.59 9.08
N GLY A 71 -13.40 -16.11 9.58
CA GLY A 71 -13.48 -15.03 10.55
C GLY A 71 -13.34 -13.64 9.92
N HIS A 72 -13.48 -12.61 10.74
CA HIS A 72 -13.38 -11.22 10.32
C HIS A 72 -11.95 -10.71 10.47
N THR A 73 -11.49 -9.89 9.54
CA THR A 73 -10.14 -9.32 9.55
C THR A 73 -10.18 -7.85 9.12
N ALA A 74 -9.51 -6.99 9.86
CA ALA A 74 -9.19 -5.64 9.45
C ALA A 74 -7.84 -5.72 8.73
N THR A 75 -7.76 -5.26 7.50
CA THR A 75 -6.57 -5.43 6.68
C THR A 75 -6.22 -4.19 5.90
N SER A 76 -4.93 -3.99 5.62
CA SER A 76 -4.47 -2.97 4.67
C SER A 76 -4.51 -3.49 3.23
N MET A 77 -4.39 -2.56 2.27
CA MET A 77 -3.93 -2.88 0.92
C MET A 77 -2.50 -3.45 0.96
N PRO A 78 -2.07 -4.20 -0.07
CA PRO A 78 -0.65 -4.57 -0.18
C PRO A 78 0.21 -3.31 -0.25
N GLY A 79 1.38 -3.31 0.39
CA GLY A 79 2.18 -2.12 0.65
C GLY A 79 2.02 -1.55 2.07
N GLY A 80 0.98 -1.98 2.82
CA GLY A 80 0.87 -1.66 4.24
C GLY A 80 0.39 -0.23 4.51
N LEU A 81 1.11 0.47 5.38
CA LEU A 81 0.94 1.91 5.64
C LEU A 81 2.12 2.66 5.05
N CYS A 82 1.90 3.93 4.68
CA CYS A 82 2.95 4.84 4.25
C CYS A 82 3.09 5.91 5.32
N ALA A 83 4.26 6.06 5.93
CA ALA A 83 4.48 7.09 6.94
C ALA A 83 5.92 7.60 6.89
N ASP A 84 6.10 8.89 7.13
CA ASP A 84 7.41 9.53 7.08
C ASP A 84 8.12 9.48 8.44
N THR A 85 7.36 9.27 9.52
CA THR A 85 7.88 9.22 10.89
C THR A 85 7.41 7.98 11.64
N PRO A 86 8.24 7.41 12.54
CA PRO A 86 7.83 6.32 13.42
C PRO A 86 6.61 6.68 14.28
N ALA A 87 6.48 7.94 14.71
CA ALA A 87 5.34 8.43 15.48
C ALA A 87 4.04 8.40 14.66
N GLY A 88 4.08 8.85 13.39
CA GLY A 88 2.96 8.79 12.47
C GLY A 88 2.51 7.35 12.22
N ALA A 89 3.45 6.45 11.95
CA ALA A 89 3.18 5.02 11.78
C ALA A 89 2.53 4.39 13.01
N GLN A 90 3.09 4.64 14.20
CA GLN A 90 2.57 4.10 15.45
C GLN A 90 1.14 4.60 15.73
N ALA A 91 0.86 5.87 15.47
CA ALA A 91 -0.47 6.44 15.65
C ALA A 91 -1.50 5.85 14.67
N LEU A 92 -1.13 5.65 13.39
CA LEU A 92 -1.97 4.95 12.42
C LEU A 92 -2.28 3.51 12.84
N LEU A 93 -1.29 2.80 13.36
CA LEU A 93 -1.46 1.42 13.85
C LEU A 93 -2.39 1.36 15.06
N SER A 94 -2.19 2.25 16.03
CA SER A 94 -3.06 2.35 17.20
C SER A 94 -4.50 2.70 16.81
N ALA A 95 -4.70 3.59 15.84
CA ALA A 95 -6.02 3.91 15.31
C ALA A 95 -6.66 2.70 14.60
N ALA A 96 -5.90 1.98 13.77
CA ALA A 96 -6.38 0.77 13.10
C ALA A 96 -6.77 -0.34 14.07
N GLN A 97 -6.00 -0.54 15.15
CA GLN A 97 -6.34 -1.46 16.23
C GLN A 97 -7.64 -1.04 16.94
N THR A 98 -7.83 0.26 17.17
CA THR A 98 -9.03 0.79 17.82
C THR A 98 -10.27 0.54 16.95
N ILE A 99 -10.19 0.83 15.65
CA ILE A 99 -11.24 0.56 14.67
C ILE A 99 -11.56 -0.93 14.61
N ALA A 100 -10.54 -1.80 14.55
CA ALA A 100 -10.75 -3.25 14.55
C ALA A 100 -11.49 -3.71 15.81
N ARG A 101 -11.09 -3.23 17.00
CA ARG A 101 -11.76 -3.55 18.26
C ARG A 101 -13.22 -3.08 18.29
N GLN A 102 -13.47 -1.83 17.87
CA GLN A 102 -14.83 -1.26 17.80
C GLN A 102 -15.73 -2.03 16.82
N ALA A 103 -15.17 -2.54 15.73
CA ALA A 103 -15.88 -3.38 14.77
C ALA A 103 -16.06 -4.85 15.22
N GLY A 104 -15.57 -5.24 16.41
CA GLY A 104 -15.61 -6.61 16.91
C GLY A 104 -14.63 -7.56 16.21
N ILE A 105 -13.60 -7.02 15.55
CA ILE A 105 -12.63 -7.77 14.76
C ILE A 105 -11.37 -8.04 15.60
N ARG A 106 -11.01 -9.31 15.73
CA ARG A 106 -9.88 -9.77 16.56
C ARG A 106 -8.54 -9.80 15.82
N ARG A 107 -8.54 -9.67 14.50
CA ARG A 107 -7.35 -9.79 13.65
C ARG A 107 -7.14 -8.51 12.85
N LEU A 108 -6.02 -7.85 13.08
CA LEU A 108 -5.48 -6.78 12.24
C LEU A 108 -4.31 -7.35 11.44
N ARG A 109 -4.33 -7.18 10.12
CA ARG A 109 -3.26 -7.60 9.22
C ARG A 109 -2.77 -6.41 8.40
N LEU A 110 -1.46 -6.16 8.42
CA LEU A 110 -0.84 -5.31 7.42
C LEU A 110 -0.26 -6.20 6.34
N GLN A 111 -0.57 -5.89 5.09
CA GLN A 111 0.03 -6.54 3.93
C GLN A 111 1.23 -5.71 3.46
N ASP A 112 2.19 -5.45 4.34
CA ASP A 112 3.37 -4.66 3.99
C ASP A 112 4.39 -5.52 3.23
N THR A 113 4.98 -4.96 2.17
CA THR A 113 5.95 -5.64 1.30
C THR A 113 7.34 -5.00 1.36
N ARG A 114 7.52 -3.93 2.14
CA ARG A 114 8.77 -3.14 2.17
C ARG A 114 9.24 -2.81 3.58
N GLN A 115 8.34 -2.79 4.57
CA GLN A 115 8.65 -2.31 5.92
C GLN A 115 8.15 -3.27 7.00
N VAL A 116 8.88 -3.28 8.11
CA VAL A 116 8.48 -3.95 9.34
C VAL A 116 8.20 -2.88 10.38
N TRP A 117 6.99 -2.91 10.93
CA TRP A 117 6.55 -1.92 11.90
C TRP A 117 6.74 -2.45 13.33
N PRO A 118 7.22 -1.61 14.27
CA PRO A 118 7.37 -2.01 15.66
C PRO A 118 6.01 -2.27 16.32
N GLY A 119 6.02 -3.03 17.41
CA GLY A 119 4.83 -3.32 18.21
C GLY A 119 4.48 -4.81 18.25
N PRO A 120 3.25 -5.17 18.63
CA PRO A 120 2.86 -6.57 18.87
C PRO A 120 2.58 -7.37 17.58
N LEU A 121 3.02 -6.87 16.43
CA LEU A 121 2.76 -7.51 15.14
C LEU A 121 3.67 -8.73 14.97
N GLN A 122 3.05 -9.85 14.58
CA GLN A 122 3.78 -11.02 14.11
C GLN A 122 4.04 -10.84 12.61
N ASN A 123 5.31 -10.94 12.20
CA ASN A 123 5.72 -10.76 10.82
C ASN A 123 6.01 -12.12 10.17
N SER A 124 5.49 -12.33 8.97
CA SER A 124 5.87 -13.43 8.10
C SER A 124 6.14 -12.88 6.70
N CYS A 125 7.27 -13.28 6.10
CA CYS A 125 7.64 -12.93 4.74
C CYS A 125 7.81 -14.20 3.92
N HIS A 126 6.98 -14.35 2.88
CA HIS A 126 7.05 -15.44 1.92
C HIS A 126 7.09 -14.91 0.47
N HIS A 127 7.37 -13.61 0.29
CA HIS A 127 7.32 -12.94 -1.00
C HIS A 127 8.73 -12.61 -1.49
N GLU A 128 8.98 -12.92 -2.76
CA GLU A 128 10.17 -12.52 -3.48
C GLU A 128 9.80 -11.54 -4.59
N HIS A 129 10.55 -10.45 -4.71
CA HIS A 129 10.34 -9.43 -5.72
C HIS A 129 11.57 -9.32 -6.62
N TRP A 130 11.34 -9.34 -7.93
CA TRP A 130 12.36 -9.06 -8.93
C TRP A 130 12.26 -7.60 -9.35
N LEU A 131 13.26 -6.81 -9.01
CA LEU A 131 13.31 -5.39 -9.34
C LEU A 131 14.29 -5.15 -10.48
N VAL A 132 13.85 -4.37 -11.45
CA VAL A 132 14.67 -3.92 -12.58
C VAL A 132 14.71 -2.39 -12.53
N ASP A 133 15.90 -1.83 -12.32
CA ASP A 133 16.09 -0.39 -12.30
C ASP A 133 15.97 0.19 -13.72
N THR A 134 14.90 0.94 -13.96
CA THR A 134 14.60 1.56 -15.25
C THR A 134 15.21 2.95 -15.43
N SER A 135 15.83 3.51 -14.39
CA SER A 135 16.44 4.86 -14.43
C SER A 135 17.60 4.96 -15.44
N MET A 136 18.25 3.83 -15.74
CA MET A 136 19.35 3.75 -16.69
C MET A 136 18.95 3.93 -18.16
N GLY A 137 17.64 3.93 -18.45
CA GLY A 137 17.10 4.04 -19.82
C GLY A 137 17.12 2.72 -20.59
N ALA A 138 16.22 2.62 -21.58
CA ALA A 138 15.93 1.38 -22.30
C ALA A 138 17.15 0.78 -23.02
N GLY A 139 18.04 1.61 -23.58
CA GLY A 139 19.23 1.15 -24.30
C GLY A 139 20.24 0.46 -23.39
N ALA A 140 20.55 1.07 -22.24
CA ALA A 140 21.47 0.48 -21.27
C ALA A 140 20.87 -0.79 -20.64
N LEU A 141 19.57 -0.76 -20.33
CA LEU A 141 18.84 -1.93 -19.82
C LEU A 141 18.89 -3.10 -20.81
N TRP A 142 18.68 -2.82 -22.09
CA TRP A 142 18.73 -3.81 -23.16
C TRP A 142 20.08 -4.53 -23.24
N GLN A 143 21.19 -3.80 -23.05
CA GLN A 143 22.53 -4.40 -23.05
C GLN A 143 22.79 -5.31 -21.84
N LYS A 144 22.13 -5.04 -20.71
CA LYS A 144 22.21 -5.89 -19.51
C LYS A 144 21.38 -7.16 -19.59
N LEU A 145 20.36 -7.22 -20.46
CA LEU A 145 19.57 -8.44 -20.65
C LEU A 145 20.44 -9.57 -21.20
N ASP A 146 20.15 -10.81 -20.79
CA ASP A 146 20.82 -11.97 -21.35
C ASP A 146 20.64 -12.07 -22.88
N GLY A 147 21.64 -12.65 -23.56
CA GLY A 147 21.65 -12.79 -25.01
C GLY A 147 20.43 -13.55 -25.56
N ASN A 148 19.97 -14.58 -24.85
CA ASN A 148 18.77 -15.33 -25.21
C ASN A 148 17.51 -14.48 -25.04
N ILE A 149 17.38 -13.71 -23.94
CA ILE A 149 16.24 -12.81 -23.73
C ILE A 149 16.16 -11.77 -24.84
N ARG A 150 17.28 -11.14 -25.21
CA ARG A 150 17.32 -10.21 -26.35
C ARG A 150 16.90 -10.88 -27.65
N ARG A 151 17.34 -12.13 -27.90
CA ARG A 151 16.93 -12.90 -29.07
C ARG A 151 15.41 -13.10 -29.10
N GLN A 152 14.79 -13.53 -28.00
CA GLN A 152 13.35 -13.76 -27.93
C GLN A 152 12.55 -12.47 -28.17
N VAL A 153 12.96 -11.34 -27.57
CA VAL A 153 12.30 -10.05 -27.83
C VAL A 153 12.43 -9.62 -29.31
N ARG A 154 13.58 -9.85 -29.96
CA ARG A 154 13.74 -9.59 -31.41
C ARG A 154 12.82 -10.48 -32.27
N ILE A 155 12.65 -11.73 -31.90
CA ILE A 155 11.73 -12.65 -32.59
C ILE A 155 10.30 -12.12 -32.47
N GLY A 156 9.86 -11.71 -31.28
CA GLY A 156 8.52 -11.13 -31.08
C GLY A 156 8.28 -9.91 -31.97
N ARG A 157 9.23 -8.96 -31.99
CA ARG A 157 9.16 -7.77 -32.84
C ARG A 157 9.14 -8.08 -34.34
N LYS A 158 9.90 -9.08 -34.79
CA LYS A 158 9.94 -9.50 -36.20
C LYS A 158 8.60 -10.09 -36.66
N ASN A 159 7.81 -10.64 -35.74
CA ASN A 159 6.49 -11.21 -36.00
C ASN A 159 5.35 -10.23 -35.67
N ASP A 160 5.64 -8.93 -35.60
CA ASP A 160 4.66 -7.86 -35.33
C ASP A 160 3.86 -8.02 -34.03
N LEU A 161 4.39 -8.76 -33.04
CA LEU A 161 3.82 -8.79 -31.69
C LEU A 161 4.12 -7.45 -31.00
N ARG A 162 3.06 -6.73 -30.63
CA ARG A 162 3.10 -5.44 -29.93
C ARG A 162 2.76 -5.58 -28.47
#